data_AF-A0A9E5UUR1-F1
#
_entry.id   AF-A0A9E5UUR1-F1
#
_cell.length_a   1.000
_cell.length_b   1.000
_cell.length_c   1.000
_cell.angle_alpha   90.00
_cell.angle_beta   90.00
_cell.angle_gamma   90.00
#
_symmetry.space_group_name_H-M   'P 1'
#
loop_
_entity.id
_entity.type
_entity.pdbx_description
1 polymer ?
#
loop_
_entity_poly.entity_id
_entity_poly.type
_entity_poly.pdbx_seq_one_letter_code
_entity_poly.pdbx_strand_id
1 'polypeptide(L)'
;MQWHLSTLQNQLDDIREQLKGSEDINVSGLEKRLEAIEDKIIDLHREDESGLREIEDCDTAIATLNKQIKELKAKGKQQALIQRQIKATDDAIDRITQVRSRVDSKFRVVLEQKVRETFRQVSFKTQVPRLTENYELVRIENLTDRESVVAPSTGENQILSLSFIGSIIERVRYWSKKHSLIGLDSSSFPIVMDLPFGTLDENYRRQIAKLIPTLADQLVVLATKTQWRGEVETEMEPYIGKEYVLVFNSAKPDCEEAIVLGGDTYPLVRQSPNEFEWTEVVEVSCNG
;
A
#
# COMPACT_ATOMS: atom_id res chain seq x y z
N MET A 1 23.61 87.56 -6.28
CA MET A 1 23.96 87.02 -4.95
C MET A 1 25.36 86.37 -4.97
N GLN A 2 25.68 85.49 -5.92
CA GLN A 2 27.04 84.89 -6.07
C GLN A 2 28.18 85.90 -6.32
N TRP A 3 27.96 86.94 -7.14
CA TRP A 3 28.99 87.96 -7.42
C TRP A 3 29.44 88.73 -6.16
N HIS A 4 28.49 89.08 -5.30
CA HIS A 4 28.75 89.80 -4.05
C HIS A 4 29.52 88.94 -3.04
N LEU A 5 29.20 87.64 -2.97
CA LEU A 5 29.90 86.68 -2.13
C LEU A 5 31.36 86.49 -2.58
N SER A 6 31.59 86.39 -3.89
CA SER A 6 32.94 86.29 -4.46
C SER A 6 33.75 87.58 -4.24
N THR A 7 33.11 88.75 -4.32
CA THR A 7 33.81 90.02 -4.05
C THR A 7 34.21 90.12 -2.57
N LEU A 8 33.33 89.70 -1.66
CA LEU A 8 33.61 89.65 -0.23
C LEU A 8 34.70 88.62 0.12
N GLN A 9 34.73 87.45 -0.53
CA GLN A 9 35.81 86.47 -0.37
C GLN A 9 37.16 87.02 -0.83
N ASN A 10 37.21 87.63 -2.01
CA ASN A 10 38.44 88.23 -2.52
C ASN A 10 38.96 89.36 -1.59
N GLN A 11 38.05 90.17 -1.04
CA GLN A 11 38.42 91.19 -0.05
C GLN A 11 38.95 90.58 1.25
N LEU A 12 38.41 89.44 1.66
CA LEU A 12 38.83 88.72 2.85
C LEU A 12 40.22 88.09 2.63
N ASP A 13 40.46 87.51 1.46
CA ASP A 13 41.75 86.95 1.08
C ASP A 13 42.85 88.02 1.00
N ASP A 14 42.55 89.20 0.41
CA ASP A 14 43.46 90.35 0.39
C ASP A 14 43.85 90.81 1.81
N ILE A 15 42.88 90.87 2.73
CA ILE A 15 43.12 91.24 4.13
C ILE A 15 43.97 90.19 4.85
N ARG A 16 43.72 88.90 4.61
CA ARG A 16 44.51 87.78 5.16
C ARG A 16 45.96 87.87 4.70
N GLU A 17 46.19 88.17 3.43
CA GLU A 17 47.53 88.28 2.86
C GLU A 17 48.30 89.48 3.43
N GLN A 18 47.61 90.61 3.64
CA GLN A 18 48.18 91.78 4.33
C GLN A 18 48.53 91.48 5.80
N LEU A 19 47.69 90.73 6.53
CA LEU A 19 47.94 90.36 7.92
C LEU A 19 49.11 89.37 8.05
N LYS A 20 49.25 88.44 7.09
CA LYS A 20 50.35 87.48 7.00
C LYS A 20 51.70 88.16 6.72
N GLY A 21 51.70 89.25 5.97
CA GLY A 21 52.86 90.08 5.65
C GLY A 21 53.17 91.22 6.63
N SER A 22 52.41 91.37 7.72
CA SER A 22 52.60 92.45 8.70
C SER A 22 53.95 92.36 9.45
N GLU A 23 54.57 93.51 9.75
CA GLU A 23 55.83 93.59 10.52
C GLU A 23 55.65 93.21 11.99
N ASP A 24 54.41 93.19 12.49
CA ASP A 24 54.07 92.70 13.82
C ASP A 24 54.04 91.17 13.82
N ILE A 25 55.11 90.58 14.39
CA ILE A 25 55.34 89.14 14.50
C ILE A 25 54.16 88.43 15.16
N ASN A 26 53.45 89.08 16.10
CA ASN A 26 52.28 88.47 16.74
C ASN A 26 51.08 88.37 15.81
N VAL A 27 50.84 89.40 14.98
CA VAL A 27 49.70 89.44 14.05
C VAL A 27 49.90 88.44 12.92
N SER A 28 51.09 88.41 12.29
CA SER A 28 51.43 87.41 11.27
C SER A 28 51.41 85.97 11.83
N GLY A 29 51.85 85.78 13.08
CA GLY A 29 51.84 84.48 13.75
C GLY A 29 50.43 83.95 14.06
N LEU A 30 49.51 84.84 14.47
CA LEU A 30 48.10 84.49 14.71
C LEU A 30 47.37 84.15 13.41
N GLU A 31 47.62 84.88 12.32
CA GLU A 31 47.00 84.63 11.03
C GLU A 31 47.42 83.27 10.44
N LYS A 32 48.72 82.94 10.50
CA LYS A 32 49.21 81.60 10.08
C LYS A 32 48.63 80.47 10.92
N ARG A 33 48.37 80.72 12.21
CA ARG A 33 47.76 79.74 13.11
C ARG A 33 46.27 79.58 12.84
N LEU A 34 45.59 80.65 12.42
CA LEU A 34 44.20 80.63 11.99
C LEU A 34 44.04 79.82 10.69
N GLU A 35 44.87 80.08 9.68
CA GLU A 35 44.93 79.32 8.42
C GLU A 35 45.17 77.83 8.68
N ALA A 36 46.15 77.49 9.52
CA ALA A 36 46.42 76.10 9.90
C ALA A 36 45.27 75.41 10.65
N ILE A 37 44.47 76.16 11.42
CA ILE A 37 43.27 75.63 12.10
C ILE A 37 42.13 75.45 11.09
N GLU A 38 41.95 76.38 10.16
CA GLU A 38 40.93 76.30 9.09
C GLU A 38 41.18 75.10 8.17
N ASP A 39 42.43 74.90 7.73
CA ASP A 39 42.83 73.71 6.95
C ASP A 39 42.53 72.42 7.72
N LYS A 40 42.84 72.39 9.03
CA LYS A 40 42.57 71.24 9.88
C LYS A 40 41.08 70.98 10.07
N ILE A 41 40.24 72.01 10.09
CA ILE A 41 38.78 71.87 10.15
C ILE A 41 38.25 71.27 8.83
N ILE A 42 38.80 71.68 7.68
CA ILE A 42 38.41 71.12 6.39
C ILE A 42 38.78 69.64 6.30
N ASP A 43 39.99 69.27 6.73
CA ASP A 43 40.42 67.89 6.75
C ASP A 43 39.57 67.03 7.70
N LEU A 44 39.29 67.53 8.91
CA LEU A 44 38.42 66.85 9.88
C LEU A 44 36.98 66.69 9.35
N HIS A 45 36.43 67.68 8.65
CA HIS A 45 35.11 67.54 8.03
C HIS A 45 35.10 66.50 6.91
N ARG A 46 36.16 66.41 6.10
CA ARG A 46 36.28 65.37 5.07
C ARG A 46 36.39 63.98 5.69
N GLU A 47 37.15 63.84 6.79
CA GLU A 47 37.23 62.60 7.56
C GLU A 47 35.87 62.22 8.16
N ASP A 48 35.14 63.18 8.72
CA ASP A 48 33.78 62.96 9.27
C ASP A 48 32.80 62.54 8.17
N GLU A 49 32.79 63.22 7.02
CA GLU A 49 31.96 62.85 5.87
C GLU A 49 32.32 61.48 5.28
N SER A 50 33.59 61.10 5.34
CA SER A 50 34.04 59.75 4.94
C SER A 50 33.55 58.72 5.94
N GLY A 51 33.73 58.99 7.24
CA GLY A 51 33.27 58.12 8.32
C GLY A 51 31.75 57.93 8.30
N LEU A 52 30.98 58.99 8.04
CA LEU A 52 29.52 58.93 7.92
C LEU A 52 29.09 58.06 6.73
N ARG A 53 29.78 58.17 5.58
CA ARG A 53 29.52 57.29 4.43
C ARG A 53 29.86 55.84 4.72
N GLU A 54 30.99 55.58 5.38
CA GLU A 54 31.36 54.23 5.80
C GLU A 54 30.35 53.63 6.78
N ILE A 55 29.79 54.43 7.69
CA ILE A 55 28.71 54.02 8.59
C ILE A 55 27.45 53.65 7.79
N GLU A 56 27.04 54.49 6.84
CA GLU A 56 25.87 54.23 6.01
C GLU A 56 26.05 52.95 5.17
N ASP A 57 27.22 52.75 4.57
CA ASP A 57 27.58 51.54 3.84
C ASP A 57 27.58 50.31 4.77
N CYS A 58 28.09 50.43 5.99
CA CYS A 58 28.04 49.36 6.99
C CYS A 58 26.59 49.02 7.40
N ASP A 59 25.74 50.02 7.61
CA ASP A 59 24.35 49.84 8.00
C ASP A 59 23.54 49.13 6.89
N THR A 60 23.75 49.51 5.63
CA THR A 60 23.12 48.83 4.49
C THR A 60 23.62 47.39 4.34
N ALA A 61 24.90 47.13 4.58
CA ALA A 61 25.46 45.78 4.60
C ALA A 61 24.86 44.93 5.73
N ILE A 62 24.73 45.49 6.94
CA ILE A 62 24.08 44.83 8.09
C ILE A 62 22.62 44.50 7.77
N ALA A 63 21.86 45.43 7.20
CA ALA A 63 20.47 45.20 6.82
C ALA A 63 20.35 44.04 5.80
N THR A 64 21.24 44.01 4.81
CA THR A 64 21.29 42.96 3.79
C THR A 64 21.64 41.59 4.38
N LEU A 65 22.68 41.52 5.21
CA LEU A 65 23.09 40.30 5.88
C LEU A 65 22.00 39.76 6.81
N ASN A 66 21.31 40.63 7.54
CA ASN A 66 20.19 40.23 8.40
C ASN A 66 19.03 39.63 7.60
N LYS A 67 18.71 40.18 6.42
CA LYS A 67 17.71 39.60 5.53
C LYS A 67 18.11 38.20 5.07
N GLN A 68 19.36 38.03 4.62
CA GLN A 68 19.90 36.73 4.21
C GLN A 68 19.87 35.70 5.35
N ILE A 69 20.25 36.10 6.58
CA ILE A 69 20.19 35.24 7.76
C ILE A 69 18.74 34.78 8.03
N LYS A 70 17.75 35.66 7.90
CA LYS A 70 16.34 35.32 8.13
C LYS A 70 15.83 34.28 7.11
N GLU A 71 16.18 34.45 5.83
CA GLU A 71 15.82 33.52 4.77
C GLU A 71 16.47 32.14 4.96
N LEU A 72 17.77 32.11 5.30
CA LEU A 72 18.50 30.88 5.59
C LEU A 72 17.92 30.15 6.83
N LYS A 73 17.58 30.88 7.89
CA LYS A 73 16.90 30.31 9.07
C LYS A 73 15.54 29.70 8.72
N ALA A 74 14.75 30.34 7.86
CA ALA A 74 13.46 29.81 7.42
C ALA A 74 13.63 28.52 6.60
N LYS A 75 14.58 28.50 5.65
CA LYS A 75 14.95 27.29 4.89
C LYS A 75 15.41 26.17 5.82
N GLY A 76 16.25 26.48 6.82
CA GLY A 76 16.70 25.51 7.82
C GLY A 76 15.56 24.89 8.63
N LYS A 77 14.57 25.70 9.05
CA LYS A 77 13.36 25.20 9.74
C LYS A 77 12.52 24.30 8.84
N GLN A 78 12.32 24.68 7.59
CA GLN A 78 11.56 23.88 6.61
C GLN A 78 12.27 22.56 6.31
N GLN A 79 13.60 22.59 6.14
CA GLN A 79 14.41 21.41 5.94
C GLN A 79 14.36 20.46 7.15
N ALA A 80 14.42 20.99 8.37
CA ALA A 80 14.27 20.20 9.59
C ALA A 80 12.89 19.52 9.69
N LEU A 81 11.82 20.23 9.29
CA LEU A 81 10.48 19.65 9.23
C LEU A 81 10.40 18.50 8.22
N ILE A 82 10.91 18.71 7.00
CA ILE A 82 10.94 17.68 5.94
C ILE A 82 11.74 16.46 6.40
N GLN A 83 12.93 16.65 6.99
CA GLN A 83 13.73 15.55 7.53
C GLN A 83 12.99 14.77 8.61
N ARG A 84 12.25 15.46 9.50
CA ARG A 84 11.45 14.80 10.52
C ARG A 84 10.30 13.98 9.92
N GLN A 85 9.65 14.49 8.88
CA GLN A 85 8.58 13.78 8.16
C GLN A 85 9.13 12.55 7.44
N ILE A 86 10.26 12.68 6.74
CA ILE A 86 10.94 11.56 6.08
C ILE A 86 11.26 10.48 7.11
N LYS A 87 11.94 10.85 8.20
CA LYS A 87 12.28 9.91 9.27
C LYS A 87 11.07 9.20 9.86
N ALA A 88 9.99 9.94 10.16
CA ALA A 88 8.76 9.35 10.68
C ALA A 88 8.09 8.40 9.68
N THR A 89 8.20 8.70 8.38
CA THR A 89 7.66 7.87 7.30
C THR A 89 8.49 6.61 7.13
N ASP A 90 9.82 6.73 7.12
CA ASP A 90 10.75 5.59 7.06
C ASP A 90 10.55 4.66 8.25
N ASP A 91 10.47 5.22 9.47
CA ASP A 91 10.18 4.46 10.70
C ASP A 91 8.82 3.72 10.60
N ALA A 92 7.81 4.34 9.98
CA ALA A 92 6.50 3.73 9.77
C ALA A 92 6.56 2.60 8.73
N ILE A 93 7.26 2.81 7.61
CA ILE A 93 7.48 1.80 6.57
C ILE A 93 8.19 0.58 7.16
N ASP A 94 9.26 0.80 7.94
CA ASP A 94 10.01 -0.27 8.58
C ASP A 94 9.13 -1.08 9.53
N ARG A 95 8.35 -0.40 10.37
CA ARG A 95 7.42 -1.06 11.30
C ARG A 95 6.34 -1.85 10.57
N ILE A 96 5.71 -1.27 9.55
CA ILE A 96 4.68 -1.95 8.76
C ILE A 96 5.27 -3.16 8.05
N THR A 97 6.48 -3.05 7.51
CA THR A 97 7.19 -4.15 6.85
C THR A 97 7.49 -5.29 7.84
N GLN A 98 7.93 -4.97 9.05
CA GLN A 98 8.14 -5.96 10.12
C GLN A 98 6.84 -6.62 10.59
N VAL A 99 5.74 -5.86 10.68
CA VAL A 99 4.43 -6.41 11.02
C VAL A 99 3.96 -7.35 9.91
N ARG A 100 4.06 -6.92 8.65
CA ARG A 100 3.71 -7.72 7.46
C ARG A 100 4.48 -9.04 7.45
N SER A 101 5.81 -9.01 7.61
CA SER A 101 6.63 -10.24 7.57
C SER A 101 6.29 -11.22 8.68
N ARG A 102 5.98 -10.71 9.89
CA ARG A 102 5.54 -11.55 11.03
C ARG A 102 4.16 -12.15 10.80
N VAL A 103 3.22 -11.37 10.28
CA VAL A 103 1.87 -11.84 9.95
C VAL A 103 1.93 -12.88 8.84
N ASP A 104 2.69 -12.61 7.78
CA ASP A 104 2.89 -13.51 6.66
C ASP A 104 3.49 -14.85 7.10
N SER A 105 4.59 -14.82 7.86
CA SER A 105 5.24 -16.03 8.38
C SER A 105 4.30 -16.86 9.26
N LYS A 106 3.56 -16.20 10.16
CA LYS A 106 2.59 -16.89 11.03
C LYS A 106 1.41 -17.46 10.24
N PHE A 107 0.90 -16.72 9.26
CA PHE A 107 -0.20 -17.17 8.42
C PHE A 107 0.22 -18.39 7.60
N ARG A 108 1.41 -18.36 7.01
CA ARG A 108 1.98 -19.48 6.23
C ARG A 108 2.10 -20.76 7.05
N VAL A 109 2.63 -20.68 8.27
CA VAL A 109 2.76 -21.84 9.17
C VAL A 109 1.39 -22.45 9.51
N VAL A 110 0.42 -21.59 9.84
CA VAL A 110 -0.95 -22.04 10.14
C VAL A 110 -1.62 -22.66 8.92
N LEU A 111 -1.46 -22.03 7.76
CA LEU A 111 -2.00 -22.51 6.48
C LEU A 111 -1.43 -23.87 6.09
N GLU A 112 -0.10 -24.03 6.17
CA GLU A 112 0.57 -25.30 5.89
C GLU A 112 0.09 -26.41 6.84
N GLN A 113 -0.02 -26.11 8.14
CA GLN A 113 -0.51 -27.08 9.13
C GLN A 113 -1.92 -27.56 8.77
N LYS A 114 -2.83 -26.64 8.43
CA LYS A 114 -4.21 -26.99 8.11
C LYS A 114 -4.35 -27.77 6.80
N VAL A 115 -3.58 -27.39 5.77
CA VAL A 115 -3.50 -28.15 4.52
C VAL A 115 -3.01 -29.56 4.80
N ARG A 116 -1.99 -29.71 5.65
CA ARG A 116 -1.45 -31.03 6.03
C ARG A 116 -2.46 -31.88 6.79
N GLU A 117 -3.19 -31.29 7.73
CA GLU A 117 -4.26 -31.97 8.47
C GLU A 117 -5.34 -32.48 7.51
N THR A 118 -5.81 -31.63 6.61
CA THR A 118 -6.85 -31.97 5.63
C THR A 118 -6.36 -33.04 4.65
N PHE A 119 -5.14 -32.88 4.12
CA PHE A 119 -4.55 -33.85 3.21
C PHE A 119 -4.35 -35.21 3.87
N ARG A 120 -3.97 -35.28 5.15
CA ARG A 120 -3.84 -36.55 5.89
C ARG A 120 -5.18 -37.26 6.12
N GLN A 121 -6.28 -36.52 6.21
CA GLN A 121 -7.62 -37.12 6.33
C GLN A 121 -8.07 -37.77 5.02
N VAL A 122 -7.65 -37.21 3.89
CA VAL A 122 -8.13 -37.60 2.56
C VAL A 122 -7.16 -38.54 1.83
N SER A 123 -5.85 -38.36 1.98
CA SER A 123 -4.81 -39.10 1.28
C SER A 123 -4.28 -40.26 2.11
N PHE A 124 -4.15 -41.42 1.47
CA PHE A 124 -3.57 -42.63 2.06
C PHE A 124 -2.03 -42.70 1.90
N LYS A 125 -1.40 -41.66 1.32
CA LYS A 125 0.04 -41.65 1.04
C LYS A 125 0.85 -41.05 2.18
N THR A 126 2.11 -41.48 2.27
CA THR A 126 3.10 -41.00 3.27
C THR A 126 3.64 -39.60 2.98
N GLN A 127 3.39 -39.07 1.79
CA GLN A 127 3.87 -37.75 1.34
C GLN A 127 3.18 -36.62 2.09
N VAL A 128 3.93 -35.56 2.39
CA VAL A 128 3.45 -34.44 3.20
C VAL A 128 3.41 -33.15 2.38
N PRO A 129 2.28 -32.42 2.37
CA PRO A 129 2.21 -31.10 1.75
C PRO A 129 3.08 -30.10 2.51
N ARG A 130 3.78 -29.26 1.75
CA ARG A 130 4.56 -28.12 2.24
C ARG A 130 4.28 -26.91 1.39
N LEU A 131 4.30 -25.75 2.01
CA LEU A 131 4.11 -24.49 1.34
C LEU A 131 5.46 -23.77 1.17
N THR A 132 5.77 -23.35 -0.05
CA THR A 132 6.96 -22.52 -0.30
C THR A 132 6.76 -21.10 0.23
N GLU A 133 7.82 -20.30 0.26
CA GLU A 133 7.72 -18.88 0.64
C GLU A 133 6.80 -18.08 -0.29
N ASN A 134 6.67 -18.53 -1.54
CA ASN A 134 5.80 -17.95 -2.56
C ASN A 134 4.38 -18.54 -2.55
N TYR A 135 3.99 -19.26 -1.49
CA TYR A 135 2.69 -19.92 -1.36
C TYR A 135 2.41 -21.01 -2.40
N GLU A 136 3.45 -21.64 -2.94
CA GLU A 136 3.29 -22.78 -3.85
C GLU A 136 3.16 -24.07 -3.03
N LEU A 137 2.18 -24.90 -3.40
CA LEU A 137 1.96 -26.20 -2.79
C LEU A 137 2.86 -27.24 -3.44
N VAL A 138 3.84 -27.72 -2.67
CA VAL A 138 4.71 -28.83 -3.05
C VAL A 138 4.48 -30.01 -2.12
N ARG A 139 4.84 -31.20 -2.57
CA ARG A 139 4.82 -32.39 -1.72
C ARG A 139 6.23 -32.88 -1.51
N ILE A 140 6.50 -33.29 -0.28
CA ILE A 140 7.76 -33.90 0.09
C ILE A 140 7.53 -35.37 0.35
N GLU A 141 8.35 -36.18 -0.31
CA GLU A 141 8.51 -37.58 0.01
C GLU A 141 9.80 -37.78 0.80
N ASN A 142 9.67 -38.32 2.01
CA ASN A 142 10.82 -38.68 2.84
C ASN A 142 11.28 -40.08 2.44
N LEU A 143 12.18 -40.14 1.47
CA LEU A 143 13.00 -41.34 1.24
C LEU A 143 14.18 -41.29 2.22
N THR A 144 14.68 -42.47 2.61
CA THR A 144 15.50 -42.76 3.80
C THR A 144 16.63 -41.79 4.12
N ASP A 145 17.11 -40.96 3.17
CA ASP A 145 18.09 -39.87 3.41
C ASP A 145 17.91 -38.62 2.51
N ARG A 146 16.80 -38.46 1.77
CA ARG A 146 16.58 -37.30 0.87
C ARG A 146 15.12 -36.89 0.77
N GLU A 147 14.86 -35.60 0.97
CA GLU A 147 13.59 -34.96 0.60
C GLU A 147 13.54 -34.79 -0.92
N SER A 148 12.54 -35.39 -1.57
CA SER A 148 12.28 -35.17 -2.99
C SER A 148 10.96 -34.44 -3.17
N VAL A 149 10.95 -33.43 -4.04
CA VAL A 149 9.74 -32.70 -4.42
C VAL A 149 9.02 -33.49 -5.50
N VAL A 150 7.77 -33.89 -5.22
CA VAL A 150 6.96 -34.71 -6.13
C VAL A 150 5.70 -33.95 -6.53
N ALA A 151 5.51 -33.74 -7.83
CA ALA A 151 4.30 -33.08 -8.36
C ALA A 151 3.04 -33.91 -8.05
N PRO A 152 1.92 -33.29 -7.61
CA PRO A 152 0.64 -33.96 -7.38
C PRO A 152 0.07 -34.63 -8.62
N SER A 153 -0.54 -35.81 -8.46
CA SER A 153 -1.45 -36.31 -9.49
C SER A 153 -2.67 -35.39 -9.60
N THR A 154 -3.42 -35.48 -10.70
CA THR A 154 -4.58 -34.61 -10.96
C THR A 154 -5.59 -34.61 -9.81
N GLY A 155 -5.92 -35.79 -9.27
CA GLY A 155 -6.87 -35.90 -8.15
C GLY A 155 -6.31 -35.37 -6.82
N GLU A 156 -5.04 -35.65 -6.54
CA GLU A 156 -4.37 -35.10 -5.34
C GLU A 156 -4.22 -33.58 -5.42
N ASN A 157 -4.01 -33.04 -6.62
CA ASN A 157 -3.93 -31.61 -6.83
C ASN A 157 -5.26 -30.92 -6.54
N GLN A 158 -6.38 -31.55 -6.90
CA GLN A 158 -7.72 -31.04 -6.54
C GLN A 158 -7.93 -31.05 -5.02
N ILE A 159 -7.56 -32.14 -4.34
CA ILE A 159 -7.67 -32.24 -2.88
C ILE A 159 -6.80 -31.19 -2.19
N LEU A 160 -5.56 -31.01 -2.65
CA LEU A 160 -4.65 -29.99 -2.13
C LEU A 160 -5.20 -28.58 -2.35
N SER A 161 -5.73 -28.32 -3.54
CA SER A 161 -6.32 -27.02 -3.88
C SER A 161 -7.54 -26.71 -3.01
N LEU A 162 -8.46 -27.67 -2.85
CA LEU A 162 -9.64 -27.52 -1.99
C LEU A 162 -9.26 -27.39 -0.52
N SER A 163 -8.28 -28.16 -0.05
CA SER A 163 -7.73 -28.04 1.31
C SER A 163 -7.14 -26.66 1.55
N PHE A 164 -6.42 -26.13 0.56
CA PHE A 164 -5.81 -24.80 0.63
C PHE A 164 -6.84 -23.68 0.65
N ILE A 165 -7.81 -23.71 -0.29
CA ILE A 165 -8.92 -22.75 -0.33
C ILE A 165 -9.72 -22.80 0.97
N GLY A 166 -10.07 -24.00 1.42
CA GLY A 166 -10.78 -24.23 2.69
C GLY A 166 -10.03 -23.67 3.89
N SER A 167 -8.72 -23.89 3.96
CA SER A 167 -7.87 -23.37 5.03
C SER A 167 -7.79 -21.84 5.02
N ILE A 168 -7.75 -21.20 3.85
CA ILE A 168 -7.82 -19.74 3.72
C ILE A 168 -9.15 -19.24 4.25
N ILE A 169 -10.27 -19.82 3.81
CA ILE A 169 -11.61 -19.38 4.20
C ILE A 169 -11.83 -19.53 5.70
N GLU A 170 -11.45 -20.67 6.29
CA GLU A 170 -11.47 -20.87 7.73
C GLU A 170 -10.64 -19.81 8.47
N ARG A 171 -9.45 -19.47 7.95
CA ARG A 171 -8.58 -18.50 8.59
C ARG A 171 -9.11 -17.06 8.49
N VAL A 172 -9.66 -16.69 7.34
CA VAL A 172 -10.34 -15.40 7.14
C VAL A 172 -11.54 -15.30 8.09
N ARG A 173 -12.35 -16.36 8.21
CA ARG A 173 -13.45 -16.44 9.19
C ARG A 173 -12.96 -16.27 10.63
N TYR A 174 -11.87 -16.96 11.01
CA TYR A 174 -11.28 -16.84 12.34
C TYR A 174 -10.85 -15.41 12.66
N TRP A 175 -10.19 -14.73 11.72
CA TRP A 175 -9.76 -13.34 11.90
C TRP A 175 -10.93 -12.36 11.94
N SER A 176 -11.92 -12.53 11.06
CA SER A 176 -13.15 -11.73 11.07
C SER A 176 -13.87 -11.81 12.42
N LYS A 177 -14.00 -13.01 13.00
CA LYS A 177 -14.63 -13.21 14.33
C LYS A 177 -13.80 -12.65 15.49
N LYS A 178 -12.47 -12.76 15.45
CA LYS A 178 -11.58 -12.41 16.57
C LYS A 178 -11.12 -10.95 16.56
N HIS A 179 -11.03 -10.34 15.39
CA HIS A 179 -10.50 -9.01 15.20
C HIS A 179 -11.54 -8.15 14.48
N SER A 180 -12.48 -7.59 15.24
CA SER A 180 -13.47 -6.57 14.81
C SER A 180 -12.87 -5.26 14.25
N LEU A 181 -11.58 -5.27 13.90
CA LEU A 181 -10.81 -4.14 13.35
C LEU A 181 -10.80 -4.11 11.83
N ILE A 182 -11.19 -5.19 11.15
CA ILE A 182 -11.47 -5.19 9.72
C ILE A 182 -13.00 -5.14 9.62
N GLY A 183 -13.56 -3.93 9.46
CA GLY A 183 -15.00 -3.64 9.41
C GLY A 183 -15.72 -4.22 8.19
N LEU A 184 -15.42 -5.46 7.83
CA LEU A 184 -16.19 -6.26 6.91
C LEU A 184 -17.16 -7.08 7.76
N ASP A 185 -18.36 -6.53 7.98
CA ASP A 185 -19.54 -7.28 8.43
C ASP A 185 -19.98 -8.37 7.42
N SER A 186 -19.17 -8.66 6.39
CA SER A 186 -19.39 -9.68 5.36
C SER A 186 -18.98 -11.08 5.85
N SER A 187 -19.46 -11.48 7.03
CA SER A 187 -19.06 -12.72 7.72
C SER A 187 -19.41 -14.03 7.00
N SER A 188 -20.06 -13.96 5.83
CA SER A 188 -20.34 -15.12 4.98
C SER A 188 -19.52 -15.07 3.70
N PHE A 189 -18.69 -16.10 3.49
CA PHE A 189 -17.90 -16.31 2.28
C PHE A 189 -18.50 -17.49 1.51
N PRO A 190 -19.48 -17.25 0.61
CA PRO A 190 -20.06 -18.33 -0.18
C PRO A 190 -19.02 -18.90 -1.15
N ILE A 191 -19.06 -20.21 -1.35
CA ILE A 191 -18.24 -20.89 -2.37
C ILE A 191 -19.18 -21.43 -3.45
N VAL A 192 -18.83 -21.17 -4.71
CA VAL A 192 -19.44 -21.81 -5.88
C VAL A 192 -18.39 -22.73 -6.49
N MET A 193 -18.70 -24.01 -6.64
CA MET A 193 -17.82 -25.00 -7.26
C MET A 193 -18.48 -25.57 -8.52
N ASP A 194 -17.76 -25.48 -9.63
CA ASP A 194 -18.16 -26.09 -10.90
C ASP A 194 -17.47 -27.45 -11.07
N LEU A 195 -18.26 -28.52 -11.12
CA LEU A 195 -17.82 -29.89 -11.33
C LEU A 195 -16.69 -30.36 -10.37
N PRO A 196 -16.81 -30.19 -9.04
CA PRO A 196 -15.73 -30.49 -8.09
C PRO A 196 -15.33 -31.97 -8.03
N PHE A 197 -16.07 -32.86 -8.70
CA PHE A 197 -15.94 -34.32 -8.60
C PHE A 197 -15.38 -35.00 -9.87
N GLY A 198 -15.13 -34.26 -10.96
CA GLY A 198 -15.06 -34.85 -12.30
C GLY A 198 -13.91 -35.82 -12.60
N THR A 199 -12.70 -35.56 -12.10
CA THR A 199 -11.51 -36.37 -12.44
C THR A 199 -11.09 -37.34 -11.32
N LEU A 200 -12.01 -37.64 -10.41
CA LEU A 200 -11.71 -38.31 -9.15
C LEU A 200 -12.26 -39.74 -9.13
N ASP A 201 -11.49 -40.65 -8.55
CA ASP A 201 -12.00 -41.98 -8.23
C ASP A 201 -13.06 -41.91 -7.11
N GLU A 202 -13.76 -43.02 -6.90
CA GLU A 202 -14.85 -43.11 -5.92
C GLU A 202 -14.41 -42.74 -4.50
N ASN A 203 -13.21 -43.17 -4.09
CA ASN A 203 -12.70 -42.87 -2.75
C ASN A 203 -12.45 -41.38 -2.57
N TYR A 204 -11.80 -40.73 -3.54
CA TYR A 204 -11.55 -39.30 -3.47
C TYR A 204 -12.83 -38.48 -3.61
N ARG A 205 -13.80 -38.90 -4.43
CA ARG A 205 -15.12 -38.26 -4.52
C ARG A 205 -15.83 -38.27 -3.16
N ARG A 206 -15.85 -39.41 -2.47
CA ARG A 206 -16.43 -39.53 -1.12
C ARG A 206 -15.75 -38.59 -0.12
N GLN A 207 -14.42 -38.54 -0.12
CA GLN A 207 -13.68 -37.69 0.82
C GLN A 207 -13.90 -36.20 0.55
N ILE A 208 -13.95 -35.80 -0.73
CA ILE A 208 -14.24 -34.41 -1.10
C ILE A 208 -15.67 -34.06 -0.74
N ALA A 209 -16.65 -34.95 -0.99
CA ALA A 209 -18.05 -34.75 -0.63
C ALA A 209 -18.25 -34.55 0.89
N LYS A 210 -17.43 -35.19 1.73
CA LYS A 210 -17.39 -34.94 3.18
C LYS A 210 -16.76 -33.60 3.55
N LEU A 211 -15.71 -33.21 2.83
CA LEU A 211 -14.88 -32.05 3.17
C LEU A 211 -15.55 -30.74 2.76
N ILE A 212 -15.98 -30.61 1.50
CA ILE A 212 -16.42 -29.33 0.92
C ILE A 212 -17.57 -28.65 1.67
N PRO A 213 -18.57 -29.36 2.25
CA PRO A 213 -19.64 -28.70 3.00
C PRO A 213 -19.16 -27.98 4.26
N THR A 214 -17.99 -28.37 4.80
CA THR A 214 -17.42 -27.75 6.01
C THR A 214 -16.63 -26.47 5.73
N LEU A 215 -16.31 -26.21 4.46
CA LEU A 215 -15.39 -25.14 4.08
C LEU A 215 -16.01 -23.75 4.13
N ALA A 216 -17.32 -23.64 3.92
CA ALA A 216 -18.05 -22.37 3.89
C ALA A 216 -19.43 -22.48 4.52
N ASP A 217 -19.98 -21.34 4.94
CA ASP A 217 -21.31 -21.25 5.53
C ASP A 217 -22.41 -21.38 4.45
N GLN A 218 -22.07 -21.09 3.19
CA GLN A 218 -22.91 -21.35 2.02
C GLN A 218 -22.05 -21.97 0.90
N LEU A 219 -22.51 -23.11 0.38
CA LEU A 219 -21.88 -23.83 -0.71
C LEU A 219 -22.89 -24.04 -1.84
N VAL A 220 -22.50 -23.71 -3.07
CA VAL A 220 -23.24 -24.04 -4.29
C VAL A 220 -22.36 -24.98 -5.12
N VAL A 221 -22.87 -26.17 -5.41
CA VAL A 221 -22.16 -27.16 -6.23
C VAL A 221 -22.93 -27.38 -7.52
N LEU A 222 -22.23 -27.27 -8.64
CA LEU A 222 -22.71 -27.70 -9.94
C LEU A 222 -22.06 -29.06 -10.24
N ALA A 223 -22.87 -30.08 -10.49
CA ALA A 223 -22.40 -31.43 -10.77
C ALA A 223 -23.20 -32.02 -11.93
N THR A 224 -22.55 -32.86 -12.74
CA THR A 224 -23.27 -33.68 -13.73
C THR A 224 -23.94 -34.88 -13.06
N LYS A 225 -24.92 -35.50 -13.72
CA LYS A 225 -25.51 -36.78 -13.31
C LYS A 225 -24.47 -37.87 -13.01
N THR A 226 -23.38 -37.90 -13.77
CA THR A 226 -22.30 -38.89 -13.58
C THR A 226 -21.43 -38.62 -12.35
N GLN A 227 -21.43 -37.39 -11.84
CA GLN A 227 -20.71 -36.99 -10.64
C GLN A 227 -21.59 -37.08 -9.40
N TRP A 228 -22.86 -36.68 -9.52
CA TRP A 228 -23.85 -36.73 -8.44
C TRP A 228 -24.46 -38.13 -8.35
N ARG A 229 -23.72 -39.06 -7.75
CA ARG A 229 -24.17 -40.45 -7.57
C ARG A 229 -23.55 -41.07 -6.34
N GLY A 230 -24.29 -42.01 -5.74
CA GLY A 230 -23.77 -42.97 -4.77
C GLY A 230 -23.05 -42.30 -3.61
N GLU A 231 -21.73 -42.37 -3.62
CA GLU A 231 -20.88 -41.82 -2.57
C GLU A 231 -20.96 -40.30 -2.42
N VAL A 232 -21.21 -39.54 -3.48
CA VAL A 232 -21.32 -38.08 -3.39
C VAL A 232 -22.64 -37.68 -2.77
N GLU A 233 -23.74 -38.23 -3.32
CA GLU A 233 -25.11 -38.01 -2.86
C GLU A 233 -25.23 -38.34 -1.36
N THR A 234 -24.78 -39.53 -0.95
CA THR A 234 -24.87 -39.99 0.44
C THR A 234 -24.17 -39.05 1.43
N GLU A 235 -22.99 -38.53 1.09
CA GLU A 235 -22.20 -37.71 2.02
C GLU A 235 -22.64 -36.24 2.03
N MET A 236 -23.25 -35.78 0.93
CA MET A 236 -23.73 -34.40 0.80
C MET A 236 -25.18 -34.21 1.25
N GLU A 237 -26.01 -35.25 1.19
CA GLU A 237 -27.44 -35.22 1.57
C GLU A 237 -27.72 -34.45 2.87
N PRO A 238 -26.99 -34.66 3.99
CA PRO A 238 -27.26 -33.95 5.24
C PRO A 238 -27.06 -32.43 5.19
N TYR A 239 -26.39 -31.91 4.16
CA TYR A 239 -26.03 -30.51 4.00
C TYR A 239 -26.86 -29.80 2.90
N ILE A 240 -27.75 -30.52 2.21
CA ILE A 240 -28.56 -29.95 1.12
C ILE A 240 -29.68 -29.09 1.73
N GLY A 241 -29.58 -27.78 1.52
CA GLY A 241 -30.68 -26.85 1.82
C GLY A 241 -31.66 -26.67 0.66
N LYS A 242 -31.14 -26.72 -0.57
CA LYS A 242 -31.88 -26.60 -1.83
C LYS A 242 -31.17 -27.41 -2.91
N GLU A 243 -31.94 -28.14 -3.71
CA GLU A 243 -31.45 -28.91 -4.85
C GLU A 243 -32.25 -28.53 -6.10
N TYR A 244 -31.55 -28.38 -7.22
CA TYR A 244 -32.14 -27.96 -8.49
C TYR A 244 -31.59 -28.82 -9.63
N VAL A 245 -32.45 -29.08 -10.60
CA VAL A 245 -32.09 -29.75 -11.86
C VAL A 245 -32.18 -28.72 -12.99
N LEU A 246 -31.15 -28.65 -13.81
CA LEU A 246 -31.13 -27.86 -15.03
C LEU A 246 -31.67 -28.73 -16.17
N VAL A 247 -32.84 -28.36 -16.71
CA VAL A 247 -33.50 -29.12 -17.78
C VAL A 247 -33.23 -28.43 -19.11
N PHE A 248 -32.49 -29.10 -19.99
CA PHE A 248 -32.25 -28.63 -21.34
C PHE A 248 -33.37 -29.07 -22.28
N ASN A 249 -34.08 -28.10 -22.84
CA ASN A 249 -35.10 -28.32 -23.87
C ASN A 249 -34.41 -28.23 -25.23
N SER A 250 -34.33 -29.36 -25.94
CA SER A 250 -33.58 -29.50 -27.19
C SER A 250 -34.51 -29.47 -28.41
N ALA A 251 -34.06 -28.87 -29.52
CA ALA A 251 -34.80 -28.91 -30.78
C ALA A 251 -34.77 -30.29 -31.46
N LYS A 252 -33.85 -31.17 -31.06
CA LYS A 252 -33.70 -32.51 -31.63
C LYS A 252 -34.87 -33.41 -31.21
N PRO A 253 -35.47 -34.18 -32.15
CA PRO A 253 -36.43 -35.22 -31.79
C PRO A 253 -35.74 -36.37 -31.05
N ASP A 254 -36.53 -37.14 -30.30
CA ASP A 254 -36.10 -38.36 -29.60
C ASP A 254 -34.90 -38.15 -28.64
N CYS A 255 -34.85 -37.01 -27.96
CA CYS A 255 -33.85 -36.73 -26.93
C CYS A 255 -34.46 -36.77 -25.53
N GLU A 256 -34.06 -37.77 -24.74
CA GLU A 256 -34.49 -37.91 -23.36
C GLU A 256 -33.31 -38.34 -22.48
N GLU A 257 -33.06 -37.55 -21.44
CA GLU A 257 -32.18 -37.94 -20.35
C GLU A 257 -32.85 -37.49 -19.04
N ALA A 258 -32.75 -38.32 -18.00
CA ALA A 258 -33.36 -38.04 -16.70
C ALA A 258 -32.44 -38.47 -15.55
N ILE A 259 -32.67 -37.91 -14.36
CA ILE A 259 -32.04 -38.30 -13.10
C ILE A 259 -33.12 -38.67 -12.08
N VAL A 260 -32.82 -39.62 -11.20
CA VAL A 260 -33.71 -39.99 -10.10
C VAL A 260 -33.14 -39.36 -8.84
N LEU A 261 -33.92 -38.53 -8.15
CA LEU A 261 -33.55 -37.82 -6.92
C LEU A 261 -34.70 -37.96 -5.92
N GLY A 262 -34.42 -38.40 -4.70
CA GLY A 262 -35.45 -38.57 -3.66
C GLY A 262 -36.57 -39.55 -4.03
N GLY A 263 -36.34 -40.44 -5.00
CA GLY A 263 -37.34 -41.39 -5.54
C GLY A 263 -38.17 -40.86 -6.71
N ASP A 264 -38.11 -39.55 -7.00
CA ASP A 264 -38.80 -38.93 -8.13
C ASP A 264 -37.87 -38.82 -9.35
N THR A 265 -38.45 -38.90 -10.55
CA THR A 265 -37.71 -38.78 -11.80
C THR A 265 -37.79 -37.36 -12.36
N TYR A 266 -36.65 -36.73 -12.56
CA TYR A 266 -36.51 -35.38 -13.10
C TYR A 266 -35.84 -35.40 -14.47
N PRO A 267 -36.37 -34.70 -15.48
CA PRO A 267 -35.72 -34.62 -16.79
C PRO A 267 -34.44 -33.78 -16.70
N LEU A 268 -33.39 -34.19 -17.40
CA LEU A 268 -32.19 -33.41 -17.68
C LEU A 268 -32.19 -32.90 -19.12
N VAL A 269 -32.72 -33.71 -20.05
CA VAL A 269 -32.92 -33.35 -21.46
C VAL A 269 -34.31 -33.80 -21.87
N ARG A 270 -35.06 -32.92 -22.55
CA ARG A 270 -36.33 -33.26 -23.18
C ARG A 270 -36.50 -32.53 -24.51
N GLN A 271 -37.34 -33.06 -25.39
CA GLN A 271 -37.69 -32.39 -26.64
C GLN A 271 -38.47 -31.10 -26.38
N SER A 272 -38.07 -30.02 -27.05
CA SER A 272 -38.75 -28.73 -27.00
C SER A 272 -40.12 -28.78 -27.72
N PRO A 273 -41.17 -28.15 -27.16
CA PRO A 273 -42.48 -28.05 -27.81
C PRO A 273 -42.54 -27.16 -29.06
N ASN A 274 -41.52 -26.33 -29.33
CA ASN A 274 -41.58 -25.28 -30.36
C ASN A 274 -40.27 -25.10 -31.16
N GLU A 275 -39.42 -26.13 -31.21
CA GLU A 275 -38.13 -26.14 -31.95
C GLU A 275 -37.07 -25.14 -31.45
N PHE A 276 -37.33 -24.40 -30.37
CA PHE A 276 -36.33 -23.53 -29.74
C PHE A 276 -35.55 -24.28 -28.65
N GLU A 277 -34.32 -23.85 -28.38
CA GLU A 277 -33.50 -24.42 -27.31
C GLU A 277 -33.47 -23.47 -26.10
N TRP A 278 -33.73 -24.00 -24.90
CA TRP A 278 -33.60 -23.25 -23.64
C TRP A 278 -33.31 -24.16 -22.46
N THR A 279 -32.81 -23.57 -21.37
CA THR A 279 -32.63 -24.26 -20.10
C THR A 279 -33.58 -23.66 -19.07
N GLU A 280 -34.28 -24.51 -18.33
CA GLU A 280 -35.07 -24.13 -17.16
C GLU A 280 -34.45 -24.70 -15.89
N VAL A 281 -34.64 -24.01 -14.78
CA VAL A 281 -34.20 -24.45 -13.46
C VAL A 281 -35.41 -25.00 -12.73
N VAL A 282 -35.39 -26.29 -12.41
CA VAL A 282 -36.48 -26.98 -11.71
C VAL A 282 -36.00 -27.32 -10.31
N GLU A 283 -36.72 -26.85 -9.29
CA GLU A 283 -36.44 -27.20 -7.90
C GLU A 283 -36.86 -28.65 -7.63
N VAL A 284 -36.00 -29.41 -6.96
CA VAL A 284 -36.28 -30.78 -6.52
C VAL A 284 -37.14 -30.73 -5.27
N SER A 285 -38.20 -31.53 -5.24
CA SER A 285 -39.11 -31.60 -4.10
C SER A 285 -38.42 -32.32 -2.95
N CYS A 286 -37.84 -31.59 -1.99
CA CYS A 286 -37.32 -32.20 -0.77
C CYS A 286 -38.49 -32.60 0.13
N ASN A 287 -38.79 -33.91 0.22
CA ASN A 287 -39.57 -34.43 1.34
C ASN A 287 -38.69 -34.29 2.59
N GLY A 288 -38.99 -33.27 3.40
CA GLY A 288 -38.22 -32.92 4.59
C GLY A 288 -38.24 -33.95 5.72
#